data_AF-A0A227J2V7-F1
#
_entry.id   AF-A0A227J2V7-F1
#
_cell.length_a   1.000
_cell.length_b   1.000
_cell.length_c   1.000
_cell.angle_alpha   90.00
_cell.angle_beta   90.00
_cell.angle_gamma   90.00
#
_symmetry.space_group_name_H-M   'P 1'
#
loop_
_entity.id
_entity.type
_entity.pdbx_description
1 polymer ?
#
loop_
_entity_poly.entity_id
_entity_poly.type
_entity_poly.pdbx_seq_one_letter_code
_entity_poly.pdbx_strand_id
1 'polypeptide(L)'
;AEDQHELHYTNQADLIAGLIDLLKDFVSRCQDKIDQLIAIGITLPGLVNPTTGVVEYMPNTDIDNLALGEIIREKFNTACFVGNDVRGMALAEHYFG
;
A
#
# COMPACT_ATOMS: atom_id res chain seq x y z
N ALA A 1 -9.90 -17.27 -3.63
CA ALA A 1 -10.40 -16.27 -4.60
C ALA A 1 -9.56 -15.03 -4.37
N GLU A 2 -8.88 -14.54 -5.40
CA GLU A 2 -8.18 -13.25 -5.34
C GLU A 2 -9.22 -12.14 -5.29
N ASP A 3 -9.17 -11.30 -4.26
CA ASP A 3 -10.14 -10.23 -4.03
C ASP A 3 -9.59 -8.92 -4.60
N GLN A 4 -9.67 -8.77 -5.93
CA GLN A 4 -9.15 -7.61 -6.64
C GLN A 4 -10.17 -6.45 -6.65
N HIS A 5 -9.73 -5.27 -6.24
CA HIS A 5 -10.53 -4.04 -6.27
C HIS A 5 -9.77 -2.96 -7.05
N GLU A 6 -10.45 -2.29 -7.97
CA GLU A 6 -9.89 -1.14 -8.68
C GLU A 6 -9.94 0.11 -7.80
N LEU A 7 -8.82 0.82 -7.69
CA LEU A 7 -8.71 2.10 -7.02
C LEU A 7 -8.41 3.18 -8.07
N HIS A 8 -9.34 4.12 -8.25
CA HIS A 8 -9.15 5.28 -9.11
C HIS A 8 -8.69 6.48 -8.29
N TYR A 9 -7.59 7.11 -8.69
CA TYR A 9 -7.02 8.28 -8.03
C TYR A 9 -6.34 9.17 -9.06
N THR A 10 -6.37 10.47 -8.82
CA THR A 10 -5.67 11.47 -9.68
C THR A 10 -4.67 12.31 -8.91
N ASN A 11 -4.83 12.39 -7.59
CA ASN A 11 -3.98 13.12 -6.68
C ASN A 11 -3.75 12.31 -5.40
N GLN A 12 -2.83 12.80 -4.58
CA GLN A 12 -2.47 12.23 -3.29
C GLN A 12 -3.65 12.03 -2.33
N ALA A 13 -4.60 12.96 -2.25
CA ALA A 13 -5.72 12.87 -1.30
C ALA A 13 -6.67 11.72 -1.68
N ASP A 14 -7.01 11.59 -2.97
CA ASP A 14 -7.84 10.50 -3.50
C ASP A 14 -7.19 9.14 -3.22
N LEU A 15 -5.88 9.03 -3.48
CA LEU A 15 -5.11 7.81 -3.25
C LEU A 15 -5.17 7.38 -1.78
N ILE A 16 -4.89 8.31 -0.86
CA ILE A 16 -4.88 8.01 0.58
C ILE A 16 -6.28 7.61 1.05
N ALA A 17 -7.29 8.40 0.72
CA ALA A 17 -8.65 8.17 1.19
C ALA A 17 -9.17 6.81 0.70
N GLY A 18 -9.07 6.54 -0.60
CA GLY A 18 -9.56 5.29 -1.17
C GLY A 18 -8.76 4.07 -0.71
N LEU A 19 -7.44 4.18 -0.56
CA LEU A 19 -6.62 3.09 -0.02
C LEU A 19 -7.01 2.75 1.42
N ILE A 20 -7.18 3.77 2.27
CA ILE A 20 -7.60 3.59 3.66
C ILE A 20 -8.97 2.91 3.73
N ASP A 21 -9.93 3.34 2.90
CA ASP A 21 -11.28 2.79 2.95
C ASP A 21 -11.32 1.34 2.44
N LEU A 22 -10.62 1.03 1.34
CA LEU A 22 -10.46 -0.35 0.86
C LEU A 22 -9.81 -1.27 1.90
N LEU A 23 -8.75 -0.79 2.57
CA LEU A 23 -8.08 -1.57 3.62
C LEU A 23 -9.00 -1.81 4.83
N LYS A 24 -9.75 -0.80 5.28
CA LYS A 24 -10.72 -0.97 6.37
C LYS A 24 -11.79 -2.00 5.99
N ASP A 25 -12.34 -1.89 4.80
CA ASP A 25 -13.39 -2.79 4.32
C ASP A 25 -12.88 -4.22 4.19
N PHE A 26 -11.64 -4.40 3.72
CA PHE A 26 -11.00 -5.71 3.64
C PHE A 26 -10.77 -6.31 5.02
N VAL A 27 -10.16 -5.56 5.94
CA VAL A 27 -9.88 -6.02 7.31
C VAL A 27 -11.18 -6.37 8.03
N SER A 28 -12.23 -5.54 7.91
CA SER A 28 -13.54 -5.79 8.50
C SER A 28 -14.18 -7.08 7.95
N ARG A 29 -14.17 -7.28 6.63
CA ARG A 29 -14.70 -8.52 6.00
C ARG A 29 -13.92 -9.78 6.38
N CYS A 30 -12.63 -9.63 6.68
CA CYS A 30 -11.75 -10.75 7.01
C CYS A 30 -11.49 -10.89 8.51
N GLN A 31 -12.15 -10.10 9.36
CA GLN A 31 -11.98 -10.11 10.82
C GLN A 31 -12.01 -11.53 11.39
N ASP A 32 -12.97 -12.36 10.96
CA ASP A 32 -13.16 -13.71 11.49
C ASP A 32 -12.11 -14.72 10.98
N LYS A 33 -11.29 -14.32 10.00
CA LYS A 33 -10.22 -15.15 9.40
C LYS A 33 -8.82 -14.64 9.75
N ILE A 34 -8.71 -13.40 10.21
CA ILE A 34 -7.44 -12.77 10.59
C ILE A 34 -7.28 -12.95 12.10
N ASP A 35 -6.49 -13.95 12.50
CA ASP A 35 -6.13 -14.13 13.92
C ASP A 35 -5.28 -12.94 14.40
N GLN A 36 -4.34 -12.48 13.56
CA GLN A 36 -3.49 -11.32 13.83
C GLN A 36 -3.01 -10.67 12.53
N LEU A 37 -3.29 -9.37 12.34
CA LEU A 37 -2.72 -8.57 11.27
C LEU A 37 -1.32 -8.07 11.69
N ILE A 38 -0.27 -8.64 11.10
CA ILE A 38 1.12 -8.32 11.48
C ILE A 38 1.77 -7.23 10.62
N ALA A 39 1.36 -7.11 9.35
CA ALA A 39 1.93 -6.16 8.41
C ALA A 39 0.99 -5.87 7.23
N ILE A 40 1.15 -4.69 6.62
CA ILE A 40 0.54 -4.28 5.35
C ILE A 40 1.66 -3.97 4.37
N GLY A 41 1.70 -4.69 3.24
CA GLY A 41 2.61 -4.41 2.12
C GLY A 41 1.89 -3.62 1.04
N ILE A 42 2.49 -2.53 0.58
CA ILE A 42 1.97 -1.69 -0.50
C ILE A 42 3.02 -1.59 -1.60
N THR A 43 2.63 -1.92 -2.82
CA THR A 43 3.44 -1.67 -4.02
C THR A 43 2.72 -0.70 -4.92
N LEU A 44 3.43 0.33 -5.38
CA LEU A 44 2.90 1.35 -6.28
C LEU A 44 3.93 1.74 -7.35
N PRO A 45 3.48 2.25 -8.51
CA PRO A 45 4.40 2.78 -9.50
C PRO A 45 5.05 4.05 -8.98
N GLY A 46 6.30 4.32 -9.36
CA GLY A 46 7.02 5.54 -8.99
C GLY A 46 8.25 5.32 -8.10
N LEU A 47 8.81 6.43 -7.61
CA LEU A 47 9.99 6.46 -6.76
C LEU A 47 9.55 6.40 -5.30
N VAL A 48 9.92 5.30 -4.63
CA VAL A 48 9.61 5.07 -3.22
C VAL A 48 10.92 4.84 -2.47
N ASN A 49 11.07 5.50 -1.34
CA ASN A 49 12.13 5.20 -0.38
C ASN A 49 11.71 3.99 0.45
N PRO A 50 12.34 2.81 0.28
CA PRO A 50 11.91 1.59 0.96
C PRO A 50 12.24 1.60 2.47
N THR A 51 13.12 2.50 2.91
CA THR A 51 13.51 2.60 4.32
C THR A 51 12.48 3.40 5.12
N THR A 52 12.00 4.51 4.53
CA THR A 52 11.04 5.41 5.20
C THR A 52 9.58 5.12 4.80
N GLY A 53 9.35 4.45 3.68
CA GLY A 53 8.02 4.26 3.11
C GLY A 53 7.42 5.53 2.50
N VAL A 54 8.25 6.54 2.23
CA VAL A 54 7.86 7.79 1.57
C VAL A 54 7.83 7.59 0.06
N VAL A 55 6.73 8.00 -0.56
CA VAL A 55 6.57 8.09 -2.01
C VAL A 55 7.06 9.48 -2.44
N GLU A 56 8.23 9.52 -3.05
CA GLU A 56 8.89 10.75 -3.47
C GLU A 56 8.31 11.27 -4.79
N TYR A 57 7.85 10.36 -5.66
CA TYR A 57 7.29 10.71 -6.97
C TYR A 57 6.43 9.58 -7.53
N MET A 58 5.32 9.92 -8.21
CA MET A 58 4.54 8.99 -9.03
C MET A 58 4.30 9.55 -10.44
N PRO A 59 4.44 8.73 -11.49
CA PRO A 59 4.07 9.15 -12.84
C PRO A 59 2.55 9.30 -12.95
N ASN A 60 2.10 10.38 -13.61
CA ASN A 60 0.67 10.66 -13.88
C ASN A 60 -0.22 10.83 -12.63
N THR A 61 0.35 11.08 -11.44
CA THR A 61 -0.40 11.37 -10.21
C THR A 61 0.30 12.51 -9.48
N ASP A 62 -0.46 13.50 -9.03
CA ASP A 62 0.08 14.63 -8.29
C ASP A 62 0.39 14.20 -6.84
N ILE A 63 1.65 13.86 -6.59
CA ILE A 63 2.19 13.45 -5.29
C ILE A 63 3.42 14.30 -4.96
N ASP A 64 3.47 14.75 -3.71
CA ASP A 64 4.62 15.46 -3.14
C ASP A 64 4.98 14.84 -1.79
N ASN A 65 6.12 14.14 -1.75
CA ASN A 65 6.73 13.57 -0.53
C ASN A 65 5.71 12.90 0.41
N LEU A 66 4.92 11.98 -0.13
CA LEU A 66 3.86 11.32 0.61
C LEU A 66 4.43 10.27 1.57
N ALA A 67 4.34 10.51 2.87
CA ALA A 67 4.69 9.56 3.93
C ALA A 67 3.67 8.41 4.08
N LEU A 68 3.40 7.68 3.00
CA LEU A 68 2.35 6.65 2.93
C LEU A 68 2.53 5.57 3.99
N GLY A 69 3.77 5.11 4.19
CA GLY A 69 4.07 4.08 5.19
C GLY A 69 3.68 4.51 6.61
N GLU A 70 3.96 5.75 6.99
CA GLU A 70 3.61 6.30 8.31
C GLU A 70 2.10 6.48 8.45
N ILE A 71 1.44 7.07 7.44
CA ILE A 71 -0.02 7.28 7.44
C ILE A 71 -0.77 5.95 7.67
N ILE A 72 -0.36 4.88 6.97
CA ILE A 72 -1.00 3.57 7.11
C ILE A 72 -0.63 2.91 8.44
N ARG A 73 0.62 3.05 8.91
CA ARG A 73 1.04 2.55 10.23
C ARG A 73 0.20 3.15 11.35
N GLU A 74 0.02 4.47 11.34
CA GLU A 74 -0.79 5.16 12.34
C GLU A 74 -2.26 4.77 12.25
N LYS A 75 -2.80 4.63 11.04
CA LYS A 75 -4.22 4.34 10.83
C LYS A 75 -4.64 2.93 11.26
N PHE A 76 -3.78 1.94 11.03
CA PHE A 76 -4.07 0.52 11.28
C PHE A 76 -3.29 -0.05 12.47
N ASN A 77 -2.46 0.75 13.13
CA ASN A 77 -1.58 0.33 14.23
C ASN A 77 -0.78 -0.94 13.89
N THR A 78 -0.30 -1.02 12.65
CA THR A 78 0.29 -2.23 12.04
C THR A 78 1.52 -1.83 11.22
N ALA A 79 2.56 -2.67 11.18
CA ALA A 79 3.73 -2.38 10.35
C ALA A 79 3.34 -2.20 8.86
N CYS A 80 3.83 -1.14 8.20
CA CYS A 80 3.58 -0.92 6.78
C CYS A 80 4.88 -0.77 5.99
N PHE A 81 4.99 -1.53 4.90
CA PHE A 81 6.13 -1.50 3.99
C PHE A 81 5.66 -1.05 2.61
N VAL A 82 6.31 -0.02 2.07
CA VAL A 82 5.96 0.58 0.79
C VAL A 82 7.12 0.36 -0.17
N GLY A 83 6.83 -0.15 -1.37
CA GLY A 83 7.82 -0.45 -2.39
C GLY A 83 7.37 -0.09 -3.80
N ASN A 84 8.32 -0.09 -4.72
CA ASN A 84 8.06 0.05 -6.15
C ASN A 84 7.53 -1.29 -6.74
N ASP A 85 6.55 -1.20 -7.62
CA ASP A 85 5.88 -2.30 -8.33
C ASP A 85 6.83 -3.26 -9.08
N VAL A 86 7.74 -2.73 -9.91
CA VAL A 86 8.70 -3.55 -10.68
C VAL A 86 9.63 -4.34 -9.76
N ARG A 87 10.10 -3.69 -8.68
CA ARG A 87 10.95 -4.36 -7.68
C ARG A 87 10.17 -5.38 -6.85
N GLY A 88 8.91 -5.10 -6.55
CA GLY A 88 8.02 -6.03 -5.85
C GLY A 88 7.79 -7.31 -6.66
N MET A 89 7.53 -7.17 -7.96
CA MET A 89 7.37 -8.31 -8.87
C MET A 89 8.65 -9.15 -8.97
N ALA A 90 9.81 -8.52 -9.19
CA ALA A 90 11.09 -9.25 -9.26
C ALA A 90 11.43 -9.98 -7.94
N LEU A 91 11.08 -9.39 -6.80
CA LEU A 91 11.25 -10.02 -5.50
C LEU A 91 10.34 -11.24 -5.35
N ALA A 92 9.07 -11.13 -5.76
CA ALA A 92 8.13 -12.24 -5.73
C ALA A 92 8.57 -13.40 -6.65
N GLU A 93 9.05 -13.10 -7.87
CA GLU A 93 9.64 -14.11 -8.76
C GLU A 93 10.87 -14.76 -8.15
N HIS A 94 11.77 -14.01 -7.51
CA HIS A 94 12.96 -14.59 -6.90
C HIS A 94 12.64 -15.54 -5.74
N TYR A 95 11.62 -15.24 -4.93
CA TYR A 95 11.26 -16.07 -3.77
C TYR A 95 10.27 -17.21 -4.07
N PHE A 96 9.40 -17.04 -5.06
CA PHE A 96 8.26 -17.94 -5.30
C PHE A 96 8.13 -18.43 -6.75
N GLY A 97 8.92 -17.90 -7.68
CA GLY A 97 8.92 -18.24 -9.12
C GLY A 97 9.99 -19.25 -9.53
#